data_AF-A0A2E6KRL5-F1
#
_entry.id   AF-A0A2E6KRL5-F1
#
_cell.length_a   1.000
_cell.length_b   1.000
_cell.length_c   1.000
_cell.angle_alpha   90.00
_cell.angle_beta   90.00
_cell.angle_gamma   90.00
#
_symmetry.space_group_name_H-M   'P 1'
#
loop_
_entity.id
_entity.type
_entity.pdbx_description
1 polymer ?
#
loop_
_entity_poly.entity_id
_entity_poly.type
_entity_poly.pdbx_seq_one_letter_code
_entity_poly.pdbx_strand_id
1 'polypeptide(L)'
;METMAERWSLIVWLHVFFGVIWIGLLYYFNFVQVPAVGEALADEGGPGPAAINKYVAPRALWWFRWGALLTWITGAAALHYYLPISLHDAFMLKGGVMGATIGVGAWLGTIMLFNVWVLIWPNQKKILGIVDATADEIAKAKNTALMASRTNTLLSIPMLMCMVGYNHGLPL
;
A
#
# COMPACT_ATOMS: atom_id res chain seq x y z
N MET A 1 -7.53 32.57 -6.55
CA MET A 1 -7.80 31.33 -7.31
C MET A 1 -6.52 30.56 -7.57
N GLU A 2 -5.42 31.23 -7.98
CA GLU A 2 -4.09 30.61 -8.17
C GLU A 2 -3.62 29.78 -6.97
N THR A 3 -3.65 30.36 -5.76
CA THR A 3 -3.19 29.65 -4.54
C THR A 3 -4.00 28.39 -4.18
N MET A 4 -5.26 28.30 -4.62
CA MET A 4 -6.11 27.11 -4.39
C MET A 4 -5.78 26.01 -5.40
N ALA A 5 -5.56 26.38 -6.66
CA ALA A 5 -5.15 25.46 -7.72
C ALA A 5 -3.73 24.90 -7.47
N GLU A 6 -2.82 25.72 -6.96
CA GLU A 6 -1.48 25.31 -6.54
C GLU A 6 -1.53 24.30 -5.38
N ARG A 7 -2.35 24.57 -4.35
CA ARG A 7 -2.54 23.65 -3.22
C ARG A 7 -3.14 22.31 -3.64
N TRP A 8 -4.14 22.34 -4.53
CA TRP A 8 -4.71 21.12 -5.09
C TRP A 8 -3.66 20.30 -5.85
N SER A 9 -2.94 20.94 -6.77
CA SER A 9 -1.92 20.30 -7.60
C SER A 9 -0.83 19.66 -6.72
N LEU A 10 -0.41 20.36 -5.66
CA LEU A 10 0.55 19.83 -4.70
C LEU A 10 0.01 18.61 -3.95
N ILE A 11 -1.24 18.64 -3.48
CA ILE A 11 -1.84 17.53 -2.73
C ILE A 11 -2.01 16.29 -3.61
N VAL A 12 -2.48 16.47 -4.85
CA VAL A 12 -2.59 15.37 -5.81
C VAL A 12 -1.21 14.84 -6.17
N TRP A 13 -0.23 15.72 -6.38
CA TRP A 13 1.15 15.30 -6.63
C TRP A 13 1.71 14.47 -5.46
N LEU A 14 1.50 14.90 -4.22
CA LEU A 14 1.92 14.15 -3.03
C LEU A 14 1.20 12.80 -2.95
N HIS A 15 -0.10 12.76 -3.24
CA HIS A 15 -0.88 11.52 -3.28
C HIS A 15 -0.29 10.53 -4.29
N VAL A 16 0.00 10.98 -5.51
CA VAL A 16 0.61 10.14 -6.54
C VAL A 16 2.03 9.72 -6.13
N PHE A 17 2.85 10.64 -5.63
CA PHE A 17 4.22 10.35 -5.18
C PHE A 17 4.25 9.25 -4.11
N PHE A 18 3.45 9.39 -3.05
CA PHE A 18 3.37 8.37 -2.01
C PHE A 18 2.69 7.10 -2.49
N GLY A 19 1.73 7.20 -3.42
CA GLY A 19 1.07 6.06 -4.04
C GLY A 19 2.04 5.19 -4.83
N VAL A 20 2.95 5.82 -5.59
CA VAL A 20 4.05 5.13 -6.29
C VAL A 20 4.97 4.42 -5.30
N ILE A 21 5.35 5.07 -4.20
CA ILE A 21 6.17 4.43 -3.16
C ILE A 21 5.43 3.23 -2.55
N TRP A 22 4.16 3.40 -2.20
CA TRP A 22 3.37 2.37 -1.53
C TRP A 22 3.18 1.15 -2.43
N ILE A 23 2.60 1.34 -3.62
CA ILE A 23 2.29 0.23 -4.53
C ILE A 23 3.56 -0.33 -5.18
N GLY A 24 4.54 0.52 -5.49
CA GLY A 24 5.83 0.08 -5.99
C GLY A 24 6.55 -0.85 -5.01
N LEU A 25 6.58 -0.50 -3.72
CA LEU A 25 7.19 -1.36 -2.71
C LEU A 25 6.36 -2.63 -2.45
N LEU A 26 5.03 -2.55 -2.54
CA LEU A 26 4.16 -3.73 -2.48
C LEU A 26 4.53 -4.76 -3.56
N TYR A 27 4.72 -4.30 -4.80
CA TYR A 27 5.10 -5.13 -5.93
C TYR A 27 6.54 -5.64 -5.80
N TYR A 28 7.46 -4.78 -5.37
CA TYR A 28 8.82 -5.20 -5.06
C TYR A 28 8.84 -6.35 -4.03
N PHE A 29 8.06 -6.26 -2.95
CA PHE A 29 8.03 -7.34 -1.95
C PHE A 29 7.50 -8.66 -2.53
N ASN A 30 6.41 -8.63 -3.28
CA ASN A 30 5.73 -9.84 -3.73
C ASN A 30 6.39 -10.49 -4.96
N PHE A 31 6.91 -9.69 -5.89
CA PHE A 31 7.44 -10.18 -7.15
C PHE A 31 8.96 -10.25 -7.21
N VAL A 32 9.66 -9.53 -6.34
CA VAL A 32 11.14 -9.48 -6.36
C VAL A 32 11.72 -10.05 -5.07
N GLN A 33 11.43 -9.44 -3.92
CA GLN A 33 12.10 -9.78 -2.67
C GLN A 33 11.74 -11.19 -2.18
N VAL A 34 10.45 -11.54 -2.13
CA VAL A 34 10.01 -12.86 -1.64
C VAL A 34 10.57 -14.01 -2.50
N PRO A 35 10.46 -13.98 -3.84
CA PRO A 35 11.10 -14.98 -4.69
C PRO A 35 12.62 -15.05 -4.50
N ALA A 36 13.32 -13.92 -4.50
CA ALA A 36 14.78 -13.88 -4.34
C ALA A 36 15.23 -14.44 -2.98
N VAL A 37 14.49 -14.16 -1.90
CA VAL A 37 14.75 -14.76 -0.59
C VAL A 37 14.50 -16.27 -0.61
N GLY A 38 13.48 -16.73 -1.34
CA GLY A 38 13.21 -18.16 -1.53
C GLY A 38 14.36 -18.88 -2.24
N GLU A 39 14.87 -18.31 -3.33
CA GLU A 39 16.04 -18.84 -4.06
C GLU A 39 17.29 -18.84 -3.19
N ALA A 40 17.57 -17.74 -2.48
CA ALA A 40 18.73 -17.64 -1.60
C ALA A 40 18.69 -18.60 -0.40
N LEU A 41 17.51 -19.09 0.00
CA LEU A 41 17.38 -20.13 1.03
C LEU A 41 17.62 -21.54 0.48
N ALA A 42 17.45 -21.74 -0.83
CA ALA A 42 17.66 -23.03 -1.49
C ALA A 42 19.12 -23.22 -1.98
N ASP A 43 19.90 -22.14 -2.03
CA ASP A 43 21.31 -22.15 -2.42
C ASP A 43 22.24 -22.35 -1.21
N GLU A 44 22.59 -23.61 -0.92
CA GLU A 44 23.43 -23.99 0.23
C GLU A 44 24.86 -23.41 0.19
N GLY A 45 25.35 -23.02 -0.99
CA GLY A 45 26.68 -22.41 -1.17
C GLY A 45 26.65 -20.88 -1.34
N GLY A 46 25.46 -20.30 -1.40
CA GLY A 46 25.24 -18.90 -1.70
C GLY A 46 25.40 -17.96 -0.50
N PRO A 47 25.29 -16.63 -0.74
CA PRO A 47 25.39 -15.62 0.32
C PRO A 47 24.18 -15.62 1.29
N GLY A 48 23.12 -16.37 0.97
CA GLY A 48 21.87 -16.41 1.72
C GLY A 48 21.10 -15.07 1.72
N PRO A 49 19.92 -15.02 2.36
CA PRO A 49 19.06 -13.82 2.36
C PRO A 49 19.44 -12.79 3.43
N ALA A 50 20.53 -12.99 4.18
CA ALA A 50 20.85 -12.20 5.37
C ALA A 50 21.02 -10.71 5.08
N ALA A 51 21.70 -10.36 3.98
CA ALA A 51 21.90 -8.97 3.59
C ALA A 51 20.58 -8.26 3.25
N ILE A 52 19.70 -8.93 2.50
CA ILE A 52 18.37 -8.42 2.14
C ILE A 52 17.55 -8.19 3.41
N ASN A 53 17.48 -9.20 4.28
CA ASN A 53 16.67 -9.15 5.50
C ASN A 53 17.18 -8.12 6.51
N LYS A 54 18.49 -7.90 6.59
CA LYS A 54 19.09 -6.96 7.55
C LYS A 54 19.13 -5.52 7.05
N TYR A 55 19.46 -5.29 5.77
CA TYR A 55 19.73 -3.95 5.27
C TYR A 55 18.63 -3.39 4.38
N VAL A 56 17.91 -4.23 3.62
CA VAL A 56 16.93 -3.76 2.64
C VAL A 56 15.52 -3.79 3.21
N ALA A 57 15.08 -4.95 3.71
CA ALA A 57 13.70 -5.17 4.14
C ALA A 57 13.21 -4.16 5.20
N PRO A 58 13.98 -3.80 6.25
CA PRO A 58 13.51 -2.84 7.25
C PRO A 58 13.30 -1.43 6.69
N ARG A 59 14.19 -0.98 5.79
CA ARG A 59 14.08 0.34 5.13
C ARG A 59 12.91 0.37 4.16
N ALA A 60 12.76 -0.67 3.35
CA ALA A 60 11.62 -0.81 2.46
C ALA A 60 10.29 -0.83 3.23
N LEU A 61 10.22 -1.56 4.35
CA LEU A 61 9.01 -1.62 5.18
C LEU A 61 8.66 -0.27 5.82
N TRP A 62 9.67 0.53 6.18
CA TRP A 62 9.45 1.88 6.67
C TRP A 62 8.76 2.77 5.63
N TRP A 63 9.34 2.85 4.43
CA TRP A 63 8.76 3.61 3.32
C TRP A 63 7.39 3.07 2.90
N PHE A 64 7.21 1.76 2.88
CA PHE A 64 5.93 1.13 2.57
C PHE A 64 4.82 1.54 3.53
N ARG A 65 5.08 1.49 4.84
CA ARG A 65 4.10 1.84 5.89
C ARG A 65 3.65 3.29 5.82
N TRP A 66 4.61 4.20 5.74
CA TRP A 66 4.32 5.63 5.73
C TRP A 66 3.85 6.12 4.37
N GLY A 67 4.37 5.55 3.28
CA GLY A 67 3.85 5.75 1.93
C GLY A 67 2.36 5.40 1.88
N ALA A 68 1.95 4.27 2.46
CA ALA A 68 0.54 3.90 2.54
C ALA A 68 -0.31 4.94 3.27
N LEU A 69 0.12 5.34 4.47
CA LEU A 69 -0.62 6.30 5.29
C LEU A 69 -0.69 7.68 4.61
N LEU A 70 0.43 8.16 4.07
CA LEU A 70 0.50 9.47 3.43
C LEU A 70 -0.28 9.51 2.13
N THR A 71 -0.29 8.42 1.35
CA THR A 71 -1.18 8.28 0.19
C THR A 71 -2.63 8.43 0.62
N TRP A 72 -3.04 7.72 1.67
CA TRP A 72 -4.42 7.77 2.14
C TRP A 72 -4.82 9.17 2.65
N ILE A 73 -3.98 9.81 3.48
CA ILE A 73 -4.24 11.15 4.03
C ILE A 73 -4.36 12.19 2.91
N THR A 74 -3.42 12.19 1.97
CA THR A 74 -3.42 13.14 0.85
C THR A 74 -4.59 12.89 -0.10
N GLY A 75 -5.00 11.63 -0.30
CA GLY A 75 -6.19 11.28 -1.08
C GLY A 75 -7.49 11.73 -0.40
N ALA A 76 -7.60 11.53 0.92
CA ALA A 76 -8.73 12.02 1.70
C ALA A 76 -8.82 13.55 1.66
N ALA A 77 -7.68 14.25 1.73
CA ALA A 77 -7.62 15.70 1.56
C ALA A 77 -8.03 16.14 0.15
N ALA A 78 -7.60 15.41 -0.90
CA ALA A 78 -8.01 15.66 -2.27
C ALA A 78 -9.53 15.56 -2.45
N LEU A 79 -10.13 14.49 -1.90
CA LEU A 79 -11.59 14.29 -1.91
C LEU A 79 -12.34 15.38 -1.13
N HIS A 80 -11.89 15.71 0.09
CA HIS A 80 -12.63 16.64 0.93
C HIS A 80 -12.61 18.08 0.42
N TYR A 81 -11.49 18.55 -0.13
CA TYR A 81 -11.28 19.97 -0.41
C TYR A 81 -11.34 20.36 -1.88
N TYR A 82 -11.24 19.41 -2.82
CA TYR A 82 -10.96 19.77 -4.21
C TYR A 82 -11.72 18.97 -5.27
N LEU A 83 -12.24 17.79 -4.95
CA LEU A 83 -13.13 17.07 -5.85
C LEU A 83 -14.58 17.51 -5.61
N PRO A 84 -15.44 17.47 -6.65
CA PRO A 84 -16.87 17.77 -6.49
C PRO A 84 -17.64 16.71 -5.67
N ILE A 85 -16.92 15.73 -5.10
CA ILE A 85 -17.43 14.62 -4.30
C ILE A 85 -16.73 14.72 -2.95
N SER A 86 -17.50 14.91 -1.89
CA SER A 86 -16.96 14.96 -0.54
C SER A 86 -16.39 13.60 -0.11
N LEU A 87 -15.49 13.60 0.88
CA LEU A 87 -15.00 12.36 1.50
C LEU A 87 -16.15 11.45 1.96
N HIS A 88 -17.18 12.03 2.59
CA HIS A 88 -18.37 11.29 3.02
C HIS A 88 -19.09 10.64 1.84
N ASP A 89 -19.27 11.38 0.74
CA ASP A 89 -19.97 10.86 -0.44
C ASP A 89 -19.19 9.75 -1.13
N ALA A 90 -17.85 9.84 -1.18
CA ALA A 90 -17.00 8.78 -1.69
C ALA A 90 -17.18 7.49 -0.88
N PHE A 91 -17.11 7.56 0.46
CA PHE A 91 -17.31 6.37 1.29
C PHE A 91 -18.76 5.85 1.32
N MET A 92 -19.73 6.72 1.03
CA MET A 92 -21.15 6.34 0.84
C MET A 92 -21.51 5.95 -0.59
N LEU A 93 -20.53 5.88 -1.51
CA LEU A 93 -20.72 5.53 -2.92
C LEU A 93 -21.76 6.42 -3.63
N LYS A 94 -21.81 7.70 -3.28
CA LYS A 94 -22.70 8.72 -3.88
C LYS A 94 -21.97 9.50 -4.99
N GLY A 95 -22.71 10.28 -5.77
CA GLY A 95 -22.13 11.12 -6.85
C GLY A 95 -22.13 10.45 -8.23
N GLY A 96 -23.09 9.55 -8.49
CA GLY A 96 -23.22 8.84 -9.77
C GLY A 96 -22.08 7.84 -10.01
N VAL A 97 -21.88 7.45 -11.27
CA VAL A 97 -20.87 6.45 -11.65
C VAL A 97 -19.46 6.90 -11.25
N MET A 98 -19.13 8.18 -11.44
CA MET A 98 -17.81 8.73 -11.10
C MET A 98 -17.55 8.73 -9.59
N GLY A 99 -18.54 9.17 -8.80
CA GLY A 99 -18.43 9.16 -7.34
C GLY A 99 -18.40 7.76 -6.72
N ALA A 100 -19.18 6.84 -7.25
CA ALA A 100 -19.12 5.44 -6.85
C ALA A 100 -17.76 4.81 -7.22
N THR A 101 -17.21 5.12 -8.40
CA THR A 101 -15.91 4.57 -8.86
C THR A 101 -14.78 5.03 -7.94
N ILE A 102 -14.65 6.33 -7.67
CA ILE A 102 -13.62 6.83 -6.76
C ILE A 102 -13.84 6.32 -5.32
N GLY A 103 -15.10 6.15 -4.92
CA GLY A 103 -15.48 5.56 -3.63
C GLY A 103 -15.06 4.12 -3.45
N VAL A 104 -15.23 3.27 -4.47
CA VAL A 104 -14.71 1.89 -4.48
C VAL A 104 -13.19 1.89 -4.36
N GLY A 105 -12.50 2.76 -5.11
CA GLY A 105 -11.06 2.96 -4.98
C GLY A 105 -10.67 3.32 -3.54
N ALA A 106 -11.38 4.28 -2.92
CA ALA A 106 -11.12 4.72 -1.56
C ALA A 106 -11.32 3.60 -0.52
N TRP A 107 -12.36 2.77 -0.66
CA TRP A 107 -12.59 1.62 0.21
C TRP A 107 -11.48 0.57 0.08
N LEU A 108 -11.11 0.21 -1.15
CA LEU A 108 -10.03 -0.76 -1.39
C LEU A 108 -8.71 -0.26 -0.83
N GLY A 109 -8.37 1.02 -1.05
CA GLY A 109 -7.20 1.65 -0.45
C GLY A 109 -7.25 1.65 1.08
N THR A 110 -8.41 1.87 1.69
CA THR A 110 -8.58 1.84 3.15
C THR A 110 -8.38 0.43 3.73
N ILE A 111 -8.96 -0.60 3.11
CA ILE A 111 -8.74 -2.00 3.48
C ILE A 111 -7.26 -2.36 3.36
N MET A 112 -6.62 -1.95 2.26
CA MET A 112 -5.20 -2.20 2.07
C MET A 112 -4.34 -1.49 3.11
N LEU A 113 -4.64 -0.24 3.46
CA LEU A 113 -3.96 0.51 4.52
C LEU A 113 -4.11 -0.19 5.88
N PHE A 114 -5.31 -0.67 6.19
CA PHE A 114 -5.57 -1.46 7.39
C PHE A 114 -4.68 -2.71 7.43
N ASN A 115 -4.62 -3.45 6.32
CA ASN A 115 -3.73 -4.61 6.22
C ASN A 115 -2.26 -4.24 6.46
N VAL A 116 -1.79 -3.08 5.98
CA VAL A 116 -0.41 -2.61 6.23
C VAL A 116 -0.12 -2.39 7.72
N TRP A 117 -1.00 -1.65 8.40
CA TRP A 117 -0.74 -1.21 9.77
C TRP A 117 -1.15 -2.21 10.84
N VAL A 118 -2.20 -3.00 10.59
CA VAL A 118 -2.79 -3.91 11.56
C VAL A 118 -2.31 -5.35 11.37
N LEU A 119 -2.10 -5.80 10.12
CA LEU A 119 -1.68 -7.18 9.86
C LEU A 119 -0.19 -7.27 9.53
N ILE A 120 0.30 -6.51 8.56
CA ILE A 120 1.68 -6.63 8.07
C ILE A 120 2.65 -6.13 9.13
N TRP A 121 2.51 -4.89 9.61
CA TRP A 121 3.49 -4.29 10.50
C TRP A 121 3.69 -5.04 11.83
N PRO A 122 2.64 -5.42 12.59
CA PRO A 122 2.83 -6.12 13.86
C PRO A 122 3.52 -7.47 13.69
N ASN A 123 3.22 -8.18 12.60
CA ASN A 123 3.87 -9.44 12.27
C ASN A 123 5.32 -9.22 11.79
N GLN A 124 5.60 -8.17 11.01
CA GLN A 124 6.96 -7.82 10.60
C GLN A 124 7.86 -7.46 11.79
N LYS A 125 7.33 -6.81 12.84
CA LYS A 125 8.10 -6.57 14.06
C LYS A 125 8.61 -7.86 14.71
N LYS A 126 7.80 -8.93 14.72
CA LYS A 126 8.21 -10.25 15.21
C LYS A 126 9.27 -10.88 14.30
N ILE A 127 9.05 -10.83 12.98
CA ILE A 127 9.96 -11.41 11.98
C ILE A 127 11.34 -10.74 12.00
N LEU A 128 11.38 -9.43 12.23
CA LEU A 128 12.61 -8.64 12.29
C LEU A 128 13.30 -8.67 13.68
N GLY A 129 12.72 -9.38 14.66
CA GLY A 129 13.27 -9.43 16.03
C GLY A 129 13.19 -8.10 16.78
N ILE A 130 12.27 -7.20 16.39
CA ILE A 130 12.00 -5.95 17.12
C ILE A 130 11.23 -6.23 18.41
N VAL A 131 10.42 -7.30 18.41
CA VAL A 131 9.67 -7.79 19.56
C VAL A 131 10.01 -9.26 19.73
N ASP A 132 10.22 -9.68 20.98
CA ASP A 132 10.43 -11.08 21.32
C ASP A 132 9.21 -11.93 20.92
N ALA A 133 9.47 -13.03 20.24
CA ALA A 133 8.47 -13.97 19.79
C ALA A 133 9.11 -15.36 19.68
N THR A 134 8.35 -16.39 20.02
CA THR A 134 8.77 -17.78 19.88
C THR A 134 8.92 -18.17 18.40
N ALA A 135 9.63 -19.26 18.11
CA ALA A 135 9.78 -19.76 16.74
C ALA A 135 8.42 -20.02 16.05
N ASP A 136 7.46 -20.58 16.78
CA ASP A 136 6.11 -20.85 16.27
C ASP A 136 5.33 -19.57 15.97
N GLU A 137 5.48 -18.54 16.80
CA GLU A 137 4.86 -17.24 16.56
C GLU A 137 5.47 -16.51 15.36
N ILE A 138 6.79 -16.62 15.18
CA ILE A 138 7.49 -16.07 14.01
C ILE A 138 7.02 -16.78 12.75
N ALA A 139 6.86 -18.10 12.76
CA ALA A 139 6.36 -18.87 11.63
C ALA A 139 4.93 -18.43 11.24
N LYS A 140 4.03 -18.30 12.23
CA LYS A 140 2.67 -17.77 12.00
C LYS A 140 2.69 -16.32 11.49
N ALA A 141 3.56 -15.49 12.04
CA ALA A 141 3.70 -14.09 11.64
C ALA A 141 4.14 -13.97 10.17
N LYS A 142 5.09 -14.80 9.72
CA LYS A 142 5.51 -14.86 8.30
C LYS A 142 4.33 -15.14 7.39
N ASN A 143 3.53 -16.15 7.71
CA ASN A 143 2.35 -16.53 6.91
C ASN A 143 1.31 -15.42 6.87
N THR A 144 0.95 -14.84 8.01
CA THR A 144 -0.04 -13.75 8.08
C THR A 144 0.42 -12.52 7.30
N ALA A 145 1.68 -12.09 7.48
CA ALA A 145 2.23 -10.94 6.76
C ALA A 145 2.28 -11.19 5.25
N LEU A 146 2.66 -12.40 4.81
CA LEU A 146 2.71 -12.77 3.40
C LEU A 146 1.31 -12.78 2.78
N MET A 147 0.33 -13.41 3.44
CA MET A 147 -1.03 -13.48 2.93
C MET A 147 -1.67 -12.10 2.84
N ALA A 148 -1.51 -11.26 3.86
CA ALA A 148 -1.99 -9.87 3.82
C ALA A 148 -1.33 -9.07 2.68
N SER A 149 -0.03 -9.27 2.44
CA SER A 149 0.70 -8.63 1.34
C SER A 149 0.21 -9.08 -0.04
N ARG A 150 -0.06 -10.37 -0.23
CA ARG A 150 -0.62 -10.92 -1.48
C ARG A 150 -2.04 -10.43 -1.72
N THR A 151 -2.88 -10.42 -0.68
CA THR A 151 -4.23 -9.82 -0.77
C THR A 151 -4.15 -8.36 -1.18
N ASN A 152 -3.27 -7.56 -0.56
CA ASN A 152 -3.07 -6.17 -0.98
C ASN A 152 -2.62 -6.07 -2.44
N THR A 153 -1.76 -6.96 -2.91
CA THR A 153 -1.30 -6.98 -4.31
C THR A 153 -2.47 -7.20 -5.25
N LEU A 154 -3.35 -8.17 -4.96
CA LEU A 154 -4.54 -8.42 -5.78
C LEU A 154 -5.54 -7.27 -5.73
N LEU A 155 -5.81 -6.72 -4.55
CA LEU A 155 -6.72 -5.58 -4.36
C LEU A 155 -6.20 -4.29 -5.01
N SER A 156 -4.87 -4.14 -5.13
CA SER A 156 -4.27 -2.96 -5.75
C SER A 156 -4.68 -2.77 -7.22
N ILE A 157 -4.97 -3.87 -7.93
CA ILE A 157 -5.34 -3.84 -9.35
C ILE A 157 -6.69 -3.11 -9.55
N PRO A 158 -7.82 -3.59 -8.99
CA PRO A 158 -9.09 -2.86 -9.10
C PRO A 158 -9.05 -1.49 -8.42
N MET A 159 -8.29 -1.33 -7.34
CA MET A 159 -8.11 -0.03 -6.69
C MET A 159 -7.50 1.00 -7.65
N LEU A 160 -6.38 0.65 -8.32
CA LEU A 160 -5.73 1.53 -9.29
C LEU A 160 -6.64 1.82 -10.49
N MET A 161 -7.37 0.82 -10.99
CA MET A 161 -8.34 1.03 -12.07
C MET A 161 -9.41 2.06 -11.69
N CYS A 162 -9.96 1.97 -10.47
CA CYS A 162 -10.92 2.94 -9.96
C CYS A 162 -10.32 4.35 -9.79
N MET A 163 -9.09 4.46 -9.32
CA MET A 163 -8.44 5.76 -9.09
C MET A 163 -8.01 6.45 -10.40
N VAL A 164 -7.49 5.70 -11.37
CA VAL A 164 -7.05 6.22 -12.68
C VAL A 164 -8.24 6.46 -13.61
N GLY A 165 -9.22 5.56 -13.57
CA GLY A 165 -10.42 5.62 -14.42
C GLY A 165 -11.27 6.87 -14.20
N TYR A 166 -11.16 7.53 -13.03
CA TYR A 166 -11.84 8.78 -12.75
C TYR A 166 -11.48 9.92 -13.74
N ASN A 167 -10.23 9.99 -14.19
CA ASN A 167 -9.76 11.08 -15.06
C ASN A 167 -9.46 10.64 -16.50
N HIS A 168 -9.20 9.34 -16.72
CA HIS A 168 -8.89 8.79 -18.05
C HIS A 168 -10.03 7.96 -18.67
N GLY A 169 -11.11 7.74 -17.91
CA GLY A 169 -12.16 6.78 -18.27
C GLY A 169 -11.75 5.34 -17.93
N LEU A 170 -12.74 4.49 -17.69
CA LEU A 170 -12.54 3.04 -17.65
C LEU A 170 -12.67 2.50 -19.08
N PRO A 171 -11.81 1.58 -19.54
CA PRO A 171 -12.04 0.86 -20.79
C PRO A 171 -13.28 -0.04 -20.59
N LEU A 172 -14.44 0.45 -21.02
CA LEU A 172 -15.71 -0.26 -21.08
C LEU A 172 -16.15 -0.38 -22.53
#